data_AF-A0A931MA25-F1
#
_entry.id   AF-A0A931MA25-F1
#
_cell.length_a   1.000
_cell.length_b   1.000
_cell.length_c   1.000
_cell.angle_alpha   90.00
_cell.angle_beta   90.00
_cell.angle_gamma   90.00
#
_symmetry.space_group_name_H-M   'P 1'
#
loop_
_entity.id
_entity.type
_entity.pdbx_description
1 polymer ?
#
loop_
_entity_poly.entity_id
_entity_poly.type
_entity_poly.pdbx_seq_one_letter_code
_entity_poly.pdbx_strand_id
1 'polypeptide(L)'
;MKKKIISVFLLLVFSTQVLPVAQIGRMLYQNQLTEELPHSTTSAPAPNSFIEELHKAYWQDVQGENVRLYTLIITHHLHESEKFFTQFIAEVQTPPPNC
;
A
#
# COMPACT_ATOMS: atom_id res chain seq x y z
N MET A 1 -28.86 22.26 27.39
CA MET A 1 -28.97 20.80 27.24
C MET A 1 -28.55 20.28 25.86
N LYS A 2 -28.94 20.93 24.76
CA LYS A 2 -28.58 20.56 23.37
C LYS A 2 -27.07 20.32 23.14
N LYS A 3 -26.21 21.19 23.66
CA LYS A 3 -24.74 21.05 23.58
C LYS A 3 -24.20 19.79 24.28
N LYS A 4 -24.80 19.37 25.40
CA LYS A 4 -24.41 18.15 26.12
C LYS A 4 -24.76 16.90 25.32
N ILE A 5 -25.94 16.88 24.70
CA ILE A 5 -26.39 15.76 23.84
C ILE A 5 -25.46 15.60 22.62
N ILE A 6 -25.12 16.71 21.97
CA ILE A 6 -24.18 16.73 20.84
C ILE A 6 -22.80 16.22 21.28
N SER A 7 -22.33 16.62 22.46
CA SER A 7 -21.06 16.14 23.00
C SER A 7 -21.05 14.63 23.27
N VAL A 8 -22.14 14.06 23.79
CA VAL A 8 -22.26 12.61 23.98
C VAL A 8 -22.27 11.89 22.64
N PHE A 9 -23.00 12.41 21.66
CA PHE A 9 -23.05 11.83 20.32
C PHE A 9 -21.67 11.83 19.64
N LEU A 10 -20.95 12.95 19.69
CA LEU A 10 -19.59 13.07 19.16
C LEU A 10 -18.61 12.11 19.85
N LEU A 11 -18.73 11.94 21.18
CA LEU A 11 -17.90 11.00 21.92
C LEU A 11 -18.17 9.55 21.53
N LEU A 12 -19.43 9.21 21.25
CA LEU A 12 -19.84 7.89 20.78
C LEU A 12 -19.28 7.62 19.37
N VAL A 13 -19.40 8.58 18.46
CA VAL A 13 -18.83 8.50 17.10
C VAL A 13 -17.31 8.37 17.14
N PHE A 14 -16.64 9.16 18.00
CA PHE A 14 -15.19 9.06 18.17
C PHE A 14 -14.80 7.67 18.70
N SER A 15 -15.54 7.16 19.69
CA SER A 15 -15.27 5.83 20.26
C SER A 15 -15.41 4.73 19.22
N THR A 16 -16.43 4.77 18.35
CA THR A 16 -16.61 3.77 17.29
C THR A 16 -15.53 3.86 16.22
N GLN A 17 -15.01 5.06 15.92
CA GLN A 17 -13.90 5.25 14.98
C GLN A 17 -12.55 4.76 15.54
N VAL A 18 -12.39 4.68 16.86
CA VAL A 18 -11.16 4.15 17.50
C VAL A 18 -11.12 2.62 17.52
N LEU A 19 -12.27 1.92 17.45
CA LEU A 19 -12.30 0.45 17.39
C LEU A 19 -11.41 -0.16 16.29
N PRO A 20 -11.48 0.26 15.01
CA PRO A 20 -10.62 -0.31 13.96
C PRO A 20 -9.14 -0.06 14.23
N VAL A 21 -8.78 1.05 14.87
CA VAL A 21 -7.38 1.34 15.24
C VAL A 21 -6.87 0.33 16.26
N ALA A 22 -7.68 0.00 17.28
CA ALA A 22 -7.33 -1.03 18.26
C ALA A 22 -7.23 -2.43 17.61
N GLN A 23 -8.11 -2.74 16.64
CA GLN A 23 -8.06 -4.00 15.89
C GLN A 23 -6.80 -4.11 15.04
N ILE A 24 -6.45 -3.06 14.29
CA ILE A 24 -5.21 -3.01 13.49
C ILE A 24 -3.99 -3.12 14.41
N GLY A 25 -3.97 -2.39 15.52
CA GLY A 25 -2.88 -2.48 16.50
C GLY A 25 -2.68 -3.88 17.05
N ARG A 26 -3.78 -4.61 17.31
CA ARG A 26 -3.73 -6.02 17.71
C ARG A 26 -3.19 -6.93 16.60
N MET A 27 -3.64 -6.73 15.35
CA MET A 27 -3.16 -7.50 14.20
C MET A 27 -1.67 -7.29 13.95
N LEU A 28 -1.18 -6.05 14.11
CA LEU A 28 0.24 -5.71 14.06
C LEU A 28 1.02 -6.38 15.20
N TYR A 29 0.54 -6.31 16.44
CA TYR A 29 1.17 -6.97 17.58
C TYR A 29 1.27 -8.50 17.42
N GLN A 30 0.27 -9.11 16.77
CA GLN A 30 0.24 -10.54 16.50
C GLN A 30 1.05 -10.94 15.26
N ASN A 31 1.81 -10.01 14.65
CA ASN A 31 2.55 -10.22 13.40
C ASN A 31 1.68 -10.78 12.26
N GLN A 32 0.38 -10.46 12.25
CA GLN A 32 -0.53 -10.86 11.17
C GLN A 32 -0.47 -9.89 9.97
N LEU A 33 0.00 -8.67 10.22
CA LEU A 33 0.25 -7.63 9.22
C LEU A 33 1.75 -7.29 9.18
N THR A 34 2.59 -8.28 8.90
CA THR A 34 4.02 -8.07 8.58
C THR A 34 4.23 -8.15 7.07
N GLU A 35 5.29 -7.51 6.58
CA GLU A 35 5.74 -7.65 5.18
C GLU A 35 6.04 -9.12 4.83
N GLU A 36 6.53 -9.87 5.82
CA GLU A 36 6.75 -11.30 5.75
C GLU A 36 5.40 -12.02 5.58
N LEU A 37 5.14 -12.57 4.40
CA LEU A 37 4.03 -13.51 4.22
C LEU A 37 4.27 -14.73 5.13
N PRO A 38 3.24 -15.27 5.80
CA PRO A 38 3.37 -16.53 6.51
C PRO A 38 3.67 -17.66 5.50
N HIS A 39 4.96 -17.89 5.25
CA HIS A 39 5.46 -18.93 4.36
C HIS A 39 5.20 -20.35 4.90
N SER A 40 4.67 -20.47 6.12
CA SER A 40 4.45 -21.74 6.81
C SER A 40 3.04 -22.30 6.74
N THR A 41 2.07 -21.60 6.14
CA THR A 41 0.72 -22.12 5.95
C THR A 41 0.40 -22.28 4.47
N THR A 42 1.01 -23.28 3.85
CA THR A 42 0.45 -23.95 2.66
C THR A 42 -0.83 -24.68 3.06
N SER A 43 -1.85 -23.91 3.40
CA SER A 43 -3.22 -24.37 3.50
C SER A 43 -3.99 -23.30 2.76
N ALA A 44 -4.51 -23.65 1.58
CA ALA A 44 -5.35 -22.75 0.81
C ALA A 44 -6.35 -22.06 1.76
N PRO A 45 -6.53 -20.73 1.68
CA PRO A 45 -7.48 -20.04 2.53
C PRO A 45 -8.82 -20.76 2.42
N ALA A 46 -9.45 -21.05 3.56
CA ALA A 46 -10.74 -21.70 3.58
C ALA A 46 -11.69 -20.91 2.66
N PRO A 47 -12.39 -21.59 1.72
CA PRO A 47 -13.27 -20.90 0.81
C PRO A 47 -14.28 -20.09 1.62
N ASN A 48 -14.37 -18.78 1.35
CA ASN A 48 -15.22 -17.79 2.03
C ASN A 48 -14.66 -17.22 3.35
N SER A 49 -13.34 -17.20 3.55
CA SER A 49 -12.78 -16.37 4.63
C SER A 49 -13.03 -14.88 4.34
N PHE A 50 -13.27 -14.08 5.39
CA PHE A 50 -13.40 -12.63 5.29
C PHE A 50 -12.22 -11.97 4.55
N ILE A 51 -11.02 -12.55 4.70
CA ILE A 51 -9.80 -12.13 4.00
C ILE A 51 -9.92 -12.36 2.49
N GLU A 52 -10.50 -13.48 2.06
CA GLU A 52 -10.72 -13.80 0.64
C GLU A 52 -11.79 -12.89 0.02
N GLU A 53 -12.87 -12.59 0.74
CA GLU A 53 -13.90 -11.64 0.27
C GLU A 53 -13.37 -10.21 0.19
N LEU A 54 -12.60 -9.76 1.19
CA LEU A 54 -11.95 -8.45 1.17
C LEU A 54 -10.93 -8.35 0.03
N HIS A 55 -10.14 -9.42 -0.21
CA HIS A 55 -9.21 -9.49 -1.32
C HIS A 55 -9.94 -9.42 -2.66
N LYS A 56 -11.05 -10.16 -2.84
CA LYS A 56 -11.87 -10.10 -4.05
C LYS A 56 -12.47 -8.71 -4.28
N ALA A 57 -13.02 -8.08 -3.23
CA ALA A 57 -13.59 -6.75 -3.31
C ALA A 57 -12.53 -5.69 -3.66
N TYR A 58 -11.35 -5.75 -3.03
CA TYR A 58 -10.23 -4.88 -3.35
C TYR A 58 -9.72 -5.09 -4.77
N TRP A 59 -9.62 -6.35 -5.23
CA TRP A 59 -9.15 -6.66 -6.57
C TRP A 59 -10.13 -6.23 -7.66
N GLN A 60 -11.44 -6.32 -7.42
CA GLN A 60 -12.46 -5.92 -8.38
C GLN A 60 -12.61 -4.39 -8.53
N ASP A 61 -12.45 -3.64 -7.44
CA ASP A 61 -12.59 -2.17 -7.44
C ASP A 61 -11.33 -1.46 -8.00
N VAL A 62 -10.14 -1.99 -7.71
CA VAL A 62 -8.87 -1.31 -8.04
C VAL A 62 -8.42 -1.57 -9.49
N GLN A 63 -8.77 -2.69 -10.12
CA GLN A 63 -8.16 -3.08 -11.41
C GLN A 63 -8.73 -2.36 -12.64
N GLY A 64 -10.00 -1.94 -12.63
CA GLY A 64 -10.65 -1.38 -13.83
C GLY A 64 -10.16 0.01 -14.21
N GLU A 65 -10.17 0.96 -13.27
CA GLU A 65 -9.79 2.35 -13.53
C GLU A 65 -8.28 2.59 -13.39
N ASN A 66 -7.62 1.92 -12.43
CA ASN A 66 -6.21 2.20 -12.17
C ASN A 66 -5.29 1.65 -13.26
N VAL A 67 -5.63 0.55 -13.95
CA VAL A 67 -4.78 0.02 -15.04
C VAL A 67 -4.60 1.05 -16.15
N ARG A 68 -5.66 1.78 -16.50
CA ARG A 68 -5.57 2.84 -17.52
C ARG A 68 -4.72 4.03 -17.03
N LEU A 69 -4.89 4.41 -15.77
CA LEU A 69 -4.15 5.52 -15.15
C LEU A 69 -2.65 5.19 -15.01
N TYR A 70 -2.32 3.98 -14.55
CA TYR A 70 -0.94 3.49 -14.48
C TYR A 70 -0.31 3.36 -15.86
N THR A 71 -1.05 2.87 -16.86
CA THR A 71 -0.55 2.79 -18.24
C THR A 71 -0.21 4.17 -18.78
N LEU A 72 -1.09 5.17 -18.57
CA LEU A 72 -0.83 6.56 -18.97
C LEU A 72 0.40 7.15 -18.26
N ILE A 73 0.53 6.95 -16.94
CA ILE A 73 1.66 7.46 -16.16
C ILE A 73 2.97 6.83 -16.63
N ILE A 74 3.01 5.50 -16.78
CA ILE A 74 4.21 4.76 -17.20
C ILE A 74 4.62 5.19 -18.61
N THR A 75 3.68 5.24 -19.56
CA THR A 75 3.97 5.65 -20.95
C THR A 75 4.48 7.09 -21.04
N HIS A 76 3.91 7.99 -20.23
CA HIS A 76 4.38 9.36 -20.15
C HIS A 76 5.83 9.43 -19.65
N HIS A 77 6.14 8.79 -18.52
CA HIS A 77 7.50 8.79 -17.97
C HIS A 77 8.51 8.07 -18.87
N LEU A 78 8.12 7.01 -19.55
CA LEU A 78 8.98 6.33 -20.54
C LEU A 78 9.33 7.29 -21.69
N HIS A 79 8.34 7.99 -22.24
CA HIS A 79 8.55 8.96 -23.32
C HIS A 79 9.40 10.17 -22.86
N GLU A 80 9.21 10.66 -21.64
CA GLU A 80 10.07 11.70 -21.07
C GLU A 80 11.49 11.17 -20.79
N SER A 81 11.64 9.89 -20.45
CA SER A 81 12.96 9.30 -20.18
C SER A 81 13.85 9.24 -21.42
N GLU A 82 13.26 9.07 -22.60
CA GLU A 82 13.96 9.11 -23.89
C GLU A 82 14.51 10.50 -24.24
N LYS A 83 14.01 11.55 -23.59
CA LYS A 83 14.48 12.94 -23.81
C LYS A 83 15.69 13.28 -22.94
N PHE A 84 16.03 12.47 -21.95
CA PHE A 84 17.30 12.62 -21.27
C PHE A 84 18.42 12.23 -22.24
N PHE A 85 19.31 13.17 -22.52
CA PHE A 85 20.55 12.88 -23.22
C PHE A 85 21.31 11.80 -22.45
N THR A 86 21.47 10.62 -23.06
CA THR A 86 22.52 9.66 -22.68
C THR A 86 23.87 10.23 -23.10
N GLN A 87 24.28 11.34 -22.51
CA GLN A 87 25.70 11.58 -22.34
C GLN A 87 26.13 10.67 -21.21
N PHE A 88 26.42 9.42 -21.59
CA PHE A 88 27.37 8.60 -20.85
C PHE A 88 28.61 9.49 -20.75
N ILE A 89 28.78 10.19 -19.62
CA ILE A 89 30.07 10.76 -19.27
C ILE A 89 31.00 9.56 -19.34
N ALA A 90 31.83 9.53 -20.38
CA ALA A 90 32.87 8.54 -20.51
C ALA A 90 33.59 8.53 -19.16
N GLU A 91 33.69 7.34 -18.54
CA GLU A 91 34.37 7.13 -17.27
C GLU A 91 35.55 8.08 -17.15
N VAL A 92 35.61 8.82 -16.03
CA VAL A 92 36.79 9.60 -15.71
C VAL A 92 37.95 8.61 -15.67
N GLN A 93 38.80 8.65 -16.69
CA GLN A 93 40.03 7.86 -16.74
C GLN A 93 40.92 8.34 -15.62
N THR A 94 40.77 7.73 -14.44
CA THR A 94 41.70 7.91 -13.34
C THR A 94 42.84 6.94 -13.59
N PRO A 95 44.09 7.41 -13.65
CA PRO A 95 45.22 6.51 -13.76
C PRO A 95 45.28 5.62 -12.49
N PRO A 96 45.75 4.37 -12.61
CA PRO A 96 45.82 3.46 -11.48
C PRO A 96 46.70 4.05 -10.37
N PRO A 97 46.38 3.79 -9.09
CA PRO A 97 46.92 4.52 -7.93
C PRO A 97 48.42 4.32 -7.63
N ASN A 98 49.18 3.63 -8.48
CA ASN A 98 50.58 3.28 -8.25
C ASN A 98 51.47 3.62 -9.47
N CYS A 99 51.52 4.90 -9.86
CA CYS A 99 52.61 5.43 -10.67
C CYS A 99 53.80 5.80 -9.78
#